data_AF-A0A1V5D4J5-F1
#
_entry.id   AF-A0A1V5D4J5-F1
#
_cell.length_a   1.000
_cell.length_b   1.000
_cell.length_c   1.000
_cell.angle_alpha   90.00
_cell.angle_beta   90.00
_cell.angle_gamma   90.00
#
_symmetry.space_group_name_H-M   'P 1'
#
loop_
_entity.id
_entity.type
_entity.pdbx_description
1 polymer ?
#
loop_
_entity_poly.entity_id
_entity_poly.type
_entity_poly.pdbx_seq_one_letter_code
_entity_poly.pdbx_strand_id
1 'polypeptide(L)' 'MSAEQKEALFGNTARAIAEATREVQLRHIGNCMKADPDYGKGVADAIGIPLSEIPK' A
#
# COMPACT_ATOMS: atom_id res chain seq x y z
N MET A 1 10.64 7.39 -10.56
CA MET A 1 9.50 8.28 -10.27
C MET A 1 10.01 9.45 -9.44
N SER A 2 9.54 10.66 -9.72
CA SER A 2 9.75 11.80 -8.83
C SER A 2 9.01 11.59 -7.49
N ALA A 3 9.26 12.45 -6.51
CA ALA A 3 8.58 12.38 -5.21
C ALA A 3 7.06 12.52 -5.37
N GLU A 4 6.63 13.48 -6.19
CA GLU A 4 5.21 13.77 -6.45
C GLU A 4 4.52 12.60 -7.16
N GLN A 5 5.23 11.95 -8.10
CA GLN A 5 4.72 10.77 -8.79
C GLN A 5 4.58 9.56 -7.85
N LYS A 6 5.48 9.40 -6.88
CA LYS A 6 5.37 8.36 -5.85
C LYS A 6 4.18 8.60 -4.93
N GLU A 7 4.02 9.83 -4.45
CA GLU A 7 2.88 10.21 -3.60
C GLU A 7 1.54 9.97 -4.32
N ALA A 8 1.44 10.41 -5.59
CA ALA A 8 0.26 10.16 -6.42
C ALA A 8 0.02 8.65 -6.62
N LEU A 9 1.07 7.86 -6.87
CA LEU A 9 0.97 6.41 -7.01
C LEU A 9 0.40 5.77 -5.74
N PHE A 10 0.96 6.10 -4.57
CA PHE A 10 0.54 5.51 -3.30
C PHE A 10 -0.93 5.81 -2.98
N GLY A 11 -1.32 7.09 -3.12
CA GLY A 11 -2.70 7.51 -2.90
C GLY A 11 -3.70 6.90 -3.90
N ASN A 12 -3.31 6.79 -5.18
CA ASN A 12 -4.15 6.15 -6.20
C ASN A 12 -4.34 4.66 -5.92
N THR A 13 -3.27 3.95 -5.61
CA THR A 13 -3.33 2.52 -5.27
C THR A 13 -4.20 2.29 -4.03
N ALA A 14 -4.00 3.07 -2.96
CA ALA A 14 -4.79 2.98 -1.73
C ALA A 14 -6.30 3.16 -2.01
N ARG A 15 -6.68 4.18 -2.78
CA ARG A 15 -8.08 4.40 -3.18
C ARG A 15 -8.64 3.24 -4.00
N ALA A 16 -7.86 2.68 -4.91
CA ALA A 16 -8.29 1.58 -5.78
C ALA A 16 -8.60 0.29 -5.01
N ILE A 17 -7.99 0.08 -3.84
CA ILE A 17 -8.22 -1.11 -3.00
C ILE A 17 -9.04 -0.83 -1.73
N ALA A 18 -9.49 0.40 -1.51
CA ALA A 18 -10.13 0.83 -0.26
C ALA A 18 -11.41 0.05 0.09
N GLU A 19 -12.18 -0.34 -0.92
CA GLU A 19 -13.44 -1.09 -0.75
C GLU A 19 -13.25 -2.61 -0.80
N ALA A 20 -12.03 -3.08 -1.04
CA ALA A 20 -11.73 -4.51 -1.01
C ALA A 20 -11.80 -5.06 0.42
N THR A 21 -11.95 -6.38 0.55
CA THR A 21 -11.90 -7.02 1.86
C THR A 21 -10.55 -6.80 2.54
N ARG A 22 -10.53 -6.82 3.89
CA ARG A 22 -9.31 -6.61 4.67
C ARG A 22 -8.17 -7.52 4.23
N GLU A 23 -8.46 -8.80 4.01
CA GLU A 23 -7.48 -9.78 3.55
C GLU A 23 -6.86 -9.40 2.19
N VAL A 24 -7.69 -8.91 1.25
CA VAL A 24 -7.21 -8.48 -0.07
C VAL A 24 -6.33 -7.23 0.04
N GLN A 25 -6.68 -6.28 0.91
CA GLN A 25 -5.84 -5.10 1.19
C GLN A 25 -4.48 -5.51 1.75
N LEU A 26 -4.45 -6.36 2.78
CA LEU A 26 -3.22 -6.85 3.41
C LEU A 26 -2.35 -7.60 2.41
N ARG A 27 -2.95 -8.46 1.57
CA ARG A 27 -2.24 -9.19 0.51
C ARG A 27 -1.66 -8.24 -0.53
N HIS A 28 -2.41 -7.22 -0.95
CA HIS A 28 -1.93 -6.24 -1.93
C HIS A 28 -0.73 -5.46 -1.38
N ILE A 29 -0.85 -4.93 -0.16
CA ILE A 29 0.24 -4.21 0.51
C ILE A 29 1.46 -5.12 0.69
N GLY A 30 1.28 -6.37 1.11
CA GLY A 30 2.37 -7.33 1.22
C GLY A 30 3.11 -7.57 -0.10
N ASN A 31 2.38 -7.61 -1.22
CA ASN A 31 3.00 -7.70 -2.55
C ASN A 31 3.75 -6.41 -2.93
N CYS A 32 3.18 -5.24 -2.61
CA CYS A 32 3.87 -3.96 -2.79
C CYS A 32 5.18 -3.92 -1.98
N MET A 33 5.18 -4.37 -0.73
CA MET A 33 6.37 -4.47 0.13
C MET A 33 7.45 -5.37 -0.47
N LYS A 34 7.06 -6.48 -1.12
CA LYS A 34 7.99 -7.40 -1.80
C LYS A 34 8.59 -6.78 -3.06
N ALA A 35 7.84 -5.92 -3.74
CA ALA A 35 8.34 -5.19 -4.91
C ALA A 35 9.30 -4.07 -4.51
N ASP A 36 8.90 -3.27 -3.52
CA ASP A 36 9.69 -2.18 -2.95
C ASP A 36 9.15 -1.85 -1.53
N PRO A 37 9.99 -1.86 -0.47
CA PRO A 37 9.54 -1.54 0.88
C PRO A 37 8.90 -0.15 1.02
N ASP A 38 9.38 0.85 0.29
CA ASP A 38 8.81 2.21 0.33
C ASP A 38 7.46 2.25 -0.37
N TYR A 39 7.26 1.42 -1.41
CA TYR A 39 5.97 1.32 -2.08
C TYR A 39 4.91 0.71 -1.16
N GLY A 40 5.20 -0.45 -0.55
CA GLY A 40 4.28 -1.09 0.37
C GLY A 40 3.95 -0.21 1.57
N LYS A 41 4.97 0.45 2.15
CA LYS A 41 4.77 1.43 3.22
C LYS A 41 3.90 2.60 2.79
N GLY A 42 4.18 3.20 1.63
CA GLY A 42 3.41 4.33 1.13
C GLY A 42 1.93 4.01 0.92
N VAL A 43 1.63 2.83 0.37
CA VAL A 43 0.24 2.37 0.22
C VAL A 43 -0.41 2.13 1.57
N ALA A 44 0.29 1.46 2.51
CA ALA A 44 -0.21 1.17 3.85
C ALA A 44 -0.54 2.45 4.63
N ASP A 45 0.35 3.45 4.58
CA ASP A 45 0.15 4.75 5.22
C ASP A 45 -1.06 5.48 4.60
N ALA A 46 -1.20 5.44 3.27
CA ALA A 46 -2.29 6.12 2.55
C ALA A 46 -3.68 5.51 2.82
N ILE A 47 -3.78 4.20 3.10
CA ILE A 47 -5.05 3.54 3.46
C ILE A 47 -5.26 3.46 5.00
N GLY A 48 -4.25 3.80 5.80
CA GLY A 48 -4.32 3.73 7.27
C GLY A 48 -4.20 2.31 7.82
N ILE A 49 -3.37 1.46 7.20
CA ILE A 49 -3.10 0.10 7.66
C ILE A 49 -1.72 0.03 8.33
N PRO A 50 -1.65 -0.33 9.62
CA PRO A 50 -0.37 -0.55 10.30
C PRO A 50 0.47 -1.65 9.64
N LEU A 51 1.77 -1.41 9.46
CA LEU A 51 2.68 -2.42 8.91
C LEU A 51 2.77 -3.70 9.74
N SER A 52 2.44 -3.64 11.04
CA SER A 52 2.36 -4.80 11.92
C SER A 52 1.25 -5.79 11.54
N GLU A 53 0.26 -5.35 10.76
CA GLU A 53 -0.82 -6.22 10.27
C GLU A 53 -0.46 -6.91 8.94
N ILE A 54 0.64 -6.50 8.30
CA ILE A 54 1.05 -7.07 7.02
C ILE A 54 1.70 -8.44 7.27
N PRO A 55 1.17 -9.53 6.67
CA PRO A 55 1.76 -10.84 6.79
C PRO A 55 3.19 -10.84 6.22
N LYS A 56 4.11 -11.51 6.91
CA LYS A 56 5.49 -11.71 6.46
C LYS A 56 5.57 -12.64 5.25
#